data_AF-A0A6P5EQ77-F1
#
_entry.id   AF-A0A6P5EQ77-F1
#
_cell.length_a   1.000
_cell.length_b   1.000
_cell.length_c   1.000
_cell.angle_alpha   90.00
_cell.angle_beta   90.00
_cell.angle_gamma   90.00
#
_symmetry.space_group_name_H-M   'P 1'
#
loop_
_entity.id
_entity.type
_entity.pdbx_description
1 polymer ?
#
loop_
_entity_poly.entity_id
_entity_poly.type
_entity_poly.pdbx_seq_one_letter_code
_entity_poly.pdbx_strand_id
1 'polypeptide(L)'
;MQALSRARRRLPPFSTLLRPRPSVSPSPSAAAAAAAELGGAAAAPVAEPWPRARSFSFRPLSPFGVTCSNLLRLTASLKQWGDHPMPYPINGACFSSEANKESGDPTETVEELYQKMLKSVEARTMPPNAWLWSLISKCSSQDDIKLLFQMLEKLRIFRLSNLRIHANFNSHLCMRVTETCARVGSLDYGLKALWKHNVYGLTPTIGSAHYLLLYAKEHNDAKLMGKIMQVLQKNSLPLQPGTADIVFSICYNTDRWDLISKNAKRFIKAGVKLHRTAFDIWMDFAAKVGDSQSIWKIDSLRAKSVKQHTLTSGFSCAKGFLLERKPESAATAIHLLFQNLPDPKKEKIGDELEKLVSEWPPEVVKRQKKDERKVLSESLKADIPAMINSLLNMGLDVKVNIEELARQEA
;
A
#
# COMPACT_ATOMS: atom_id res chain seq x y z
N MET A 1 28.73 -65.63 11.78
CA MET A 1 30.00 -65.09 11.22
C MET A 1 29.61 -63.97 10.26
N GLN A 2 29.95 -62.68 10.34
CA GLN A 2 30.75 -61.77 11.17
C GLN A 2 29.90 -60.47 11.26
N ALA A 3 29.54 -59.88 12.42
CA ALA A 3 30.27 -58.88 13.25
C ALA A 3 30.93 -57.75 12.41
N LEU A 4 30.58 -56.46 12.54
CA LEU A 4 31.00 -55.53 13.62
C LEU A 4 30.28 -54.15 13.48
N SER A 5 29.52 -53.69 14.49
CA SER A 5 29.83 -52.63 15.50
C SER A 5 29.72 -51.16 15.03
N ARG A 6 28.66 -50.41 15.41
CA ARG A 6 28.48 -49.54 16.62
C ARG A 6 29.47 -48.37 16.78
N ALA A 7 28.94 -47.14 16.76
CA ALA A 7 29.33 -46.06 17.70
C ALA A 7 28.22 -44.98 17.85
N ARG A 8 27.54 -45.01 19.00
CA ARG A 8 26.75 -43.91 19.60
C ARG A 8 27.67 -43.14 20.56
N ARG A 9 27.64 -41.80 20.57
CA ARG A 9 27.99 -40.94 21.72
C ARG A 9 26.89 -39.88 21.79
N ARG A 10 25.93 -39.85 22.72
CA ARG A 10 25.94 -39.66 24.19
C ARG A 10 26.75 -38.44 24.66
N LEU A 11 25.98 -37.39 24.98
CA LEU A 11 26.28 -36.24 25.85
C LEU A 11 26.69 -36.69 27.27
N PRO A 12 27.39 -35.82 28.01
CA PRO A 12 27.28 -35.74 29.47
C PRO A 12 26.86 -34.34 29.99
N PRO A 13 26.51 -34.22 31.28
CA PRO A 13 25.49 -33.30 31.78
C PRO A 13 25.93 -32.25 32.85
N PHE A 14 24.97 -31.39 33.24
CA PHE A 14 24.69 -30.73 34.54
C PHE A 14 25.80 -29.97 35.30
N SER A 15 25.62 -28.65 35.53
CA SER A 15 25.10 -28.10 36.80
C SER A 15 25.26 -26.57 36.96
N THR A 16 24.25 -26.00 37.61
CA THR A 16 23.96 -24.63 38.10
C THR A 16 25.02 -23.95 38.98
N LEU A 17 25.08 -22.61 38.95
CA LEU A 17 25.23 -21.73 40.13
C LEU A 17 24.86 -20.25 39.82
N LEU A 18 24.44 -19.53 40.86
CA LEU A 18 23.71 -18.25 40.92
C LEU A 18 24.56 -16.95 40.75
N ARG A 19 23.92 -15.89 40.19
CA ARG A 19 23.95 -14.38 40.39
C ARG A 19 25.17 -13.66 41.05
N PRO A 20 25.30 -12.30 41.01
CA PRO A 20 24.76 -11.23 40.12
C PRO A 20 25.79 -10.15 39.64
N ARG A 21 25.31 -9.21 38.81
CA ARG A 21 25.78 -7.86 38.32
C ARG A 21 26.80 -7.06 39.19
N PRO A 22 27.56 -6.05 38.67
CA PRO A 22 27.01 -4.85 38.00
C PRO A 22 27.85 -4.14 36.88
N SER A 23 27.20 -3.09 36.37
CA SER A 23 27.53 -1.99 35.45
C SER A 23 28.98 -1.49 35.33
N VAL A 24 29.33 -0.95 34.15
CA VAL A 24 29.56 0.50 33.87
C VAL A 24 30.22 0.65 32.48
N SER A 25 29.67 1.53 31.65
CA SER A 25 30.30 2.13 30.47
C SER A 25 31.21 3.29 30.88
N PRO A 26 32.26 3.60 30.10
CA PRO A 26 32.27 4.95 29.51
C PRO A 26 32.77 4.99 28.06
N SER A 27 32.37 6.08 27.41
CA SER A 27 32.65 6.48 26.04
C SER A 27 33.91 7.40 25.98
N PRO A 28 34.25 8.08 24.86
CA PRO A 28 35.54 7.91 24.19
C PRO A 28 36.42 9.19 24.16
N SER A 29 37.74 9.07 24.00
CA SER A 29 38.60 10.22 23.64
C SER A 29 40.04 9.83 23.24
N ALA A 30 40.41 10.27 22.03
CA ALA A 30 41.69 10.89 21.63
C ALA A 30 42.98 10.07 21.37
N ALA A 31 43.73 10.67 20.42
CA ALA A 31 45.13 10.51 20.02
C ALA A 31 45.45 9.30 19.11
N ALA A 32 45.58 9.44 17.79
CA ALA A 32 46.52 10.24 16.99
C ALA A 32 47.98 9.75 17.04
N ALA A 33 48.52 9.57 15.82
CA ALA A 33 49.92 9.55 15.41
C ALA A 33 50.76 8.28 15.65
N ALA A 34 51.01 7.57 14.54
CA ALA A 34 52.37 7.16 14.15
C ALA A 34 52.39 6.85 12.65
N ALA A 35 53.16 7.65 11.90
CA ALA A 35 53.54 7.41 10.51
C ALA A 35 55.00 6.94 10.50
N ALA A 36 55.31 5.92 9.68
CA ALA A 36 56.64 5.71 9.10
C ALA A 36 56.53 4.75 7.89
N GLU A 37 57.14 5.18 6.79
CA GLU A 37 57.13 4.60 5.45
C GLU A 37 57.97 3.32 5.27
N LEU A 38 57.69 2.55 4.21
CA LEU A 38 58.61 2.34 3.06
C LEU A 38 58.03 1.36 2.02
N GLY A 39 58.01 1.78 0.74
CA GLY A 39 58.40 0.93 -0.39
C GLY A 39 57.34 0.28 -1.31
N GLY A 40 56.87 1.04 -2.32
CA GLY A 40 57.03 0.71 -3.75
C GLY A 40 56.29 -0.47 -4.43
N ALA A 41 55.37 -0.11 -5.33
CA ALA A 41 55.21 -0.60 -6.72
C ALA A 41 53.87 -1.25 -7.15
N ALA A 42 53.46 -0.84 -8.36
CA ALA A 42 52.40 -1.34 -9.25
C ALA A 42 50.96 -0.84 -9.01
N ALA A 43 50.62 0.21 -9.76
CA ALA A 43 49.29 0.81 -9.90
C ALA A 43 48.33 -0.05 -10.73
N ALA A 44 47.10 -0.20 -10.26
CA ALA A 44 45.92 -0.60 -11.01
C ALA A 44 44.79 0.42 -10.71
N PRO A 45 43.95 0.82 -11.68
CA PRO A 45 43.04 1.95 -11.51
C PRO A 45 41.89 1.59 -10.57
N VAL A 46 41.81 2.30 -9.45
CA VAL A 46 40.69 2.28 -8.52
C VAL A 46 39.51 3.00 -9.16
N ALA A 47 38.39 2.30 -9.27
CA ALA A 47 37.12 2.86 -9.70
C ALA A 47 36.65 3.94 -8.71
N GLU A 48 36.37 5.14 -9.22
CA GLU A 48 35.83 6.25 -8.43
C GLU A 48 34.44 5.91 -7.84
N PRO A 49 34.17 6.29 -6.57
CA PRO A 49 32.84 6.23 -6.01
C PRO A 49 31.94 7.30 -6.64
N TRP A 50 30.84 6.87 -7.24
CA TRP A 50 29.79 7.74 -7.78
C TRP A 50 29.33 8.78 -6.73
N PRO A 51 29.18 10.06 -7.09
CA PRO A 51 28.71 11.07 -6.16
C PRO A 51 27.25 10.81 -5.75
N ARG A 52 27.05 10.76 -4.44
CA ARG A 52 25.76 10.71 -3.74
C ARG A 52 24.83 11.80 -4.30
N ALA A 53 23.65 11.41 -4.78
CA ALA A 53 22.65 12.34 -5.30
C ALA A 53 22.30 13.39 -4.23
N ARG A 54 22.59 14.66 -4.55
CA ARG A 54 22.21 15.81 -3.72
C ARG A 54 20.69 15.94 -3.75
N SER A 55 20.12 16.06 -2.55
CA SER A 55 18.74 16.45 -2.31
C SER A 55 18.47 17.82 -2.93
N PHE A 56 17.66 17.86 -3.99
CA PHE A 56 17.10 19.11 -4.49
C PHE A 56 15.93 19.53 -3.58
N SER A 57 16.23 20.45 -2.67
CA SER A 57 15.24 21.18 -1.89
C SER A 57 14.69 22.32 -2.75
N PHE A 58 13.50 22.17 -3.32
CA PHE A 58 12.78 23.30 -3.89
C PHE A 58 12.28 24.20 -2.74
N ARG A 59 12.89 25.38 -2.59
CA ARG A 59 12.31 26.52 -1.87
C ARG A 59 11.39 27.28 -2.84
N PRO A 60 10.11 27.51 -2.53
CA PRO A 60 9.35 28.50 -3.26
C PRO A 60 9.74 29.90 -2.77
N LEU A 61 10.08 30.79 -3.69
CA LEU A 61 10.08 32.23 -3.43
C LEU A 61 8.63 32.68 -3.17
N SER A 62 8.44 33.39 -2.07
CA SER A 62 7.23 34.17 -1.77
C SER A 62 7.29 35.50 -2.53
N PRO A 63 6.14 36.00 -3.01
CA PRO A 63 5.92 37.42 -2.90
C PRO A 63 4.52 37.76 -2.37
N PHE A 64 4.49 38.78 -1.51
CA PHE A 64 3.36 39.54 -0.96
C PHE A 64 2.41 38.83 0.02
N GLY A 65 2.48 39.32 1.27
CA GLY A 65 1.54 38.98 2.33
C GLY A 65 0.23 39.77 2.21
N VAL A 66 -0.88 39.06 2.42
CA VAL A 66 -2.10 39.62 2.98
C VAL A 66 -2.66 38.57 3.94
N THR A 67 -2.79 38.97 5.20
CA THR A 67 -3.46 38.23 6.26
C THR A 67 -4.95 38.12 5.96
N CYS A 68 -5.54 36.93 6.06
CA CYS A 68 -6.92 36.81 6.54
C CYS A 68 -7.20 35.41 7.10
N SER A 69 -7.72 35.44 8.32
CA SER A 69 -8.05 34.32 9.19
C SER A 69 -9.32 33.58 8.75
N ASN A 70 -9.38 32.29 9.08
CA ASN A 70 -10.56 31.45 9.28
C ASN A 70 -11.66 31.40 8.20
N LEU A 71 -11.79 30.25 7.53
CA LEU A 71 -13.11 29.66 7.22
C LEU A 71 -13.02 28.13 7.02
N LEU A 72 -13.51 27.45 8.06
CA LEU A 72 -14.28 26.21 8.12
C LEU A 72 -14.05 25.03 7.14
N ARG A 73 -13.86 23.89 7.81
CA ARG A 73 -14.19 22.49 7.44
C ARG A 73 -15.44 22.36 6.57
N LEU A 74 -15.39 21.44 5.61
CA LEU A 74 -16.53 20.58 5.25
C LEU A 74 -16.04 19.23 4.72
N THR A 75 -16.48 18.17 5.40
CA THR A 75 -16.42 16.77 4.97
C THR A 75 -17.74 16.38 4.31
N ALA A 76 -17.64 15.44 3.37
CA ALA A 76 -18.68 14.51 2.90
C ALA A 76 -19.73 15.02 1.88
N SER A 77 -19.56 14.60 0.62
CA SER A 77 -20.53 13.79 -0.14
C SER A 77 -20.00 13.61 -1.57
N LEU A 78 -19.52 12.41 -1.90
CA LEU A 78 -19.12 12.06 -3.26
C LEU A 78 -20.33 11.40 -3.94
N LYS A 79 -21.19 12.23 -4.54
CA LYS A 79 -22.20 11.80 -5.52
C LYS A 79 -22.30 12.85 -6.62
N GLN A 80 -22.22 12.38 -7.86
CA GLN A 80 -22.44 13.07 -9.13
C GLN A 80 -21.40 14.13 -9.54
N TRP A 81 -20.49 13.71 -10.43
CA TRP A 81 -19.89 14.63 -11.40
C TRP A 81 -20.75 14.61 -12.67
N GLY A 82 -21.50 15.69 -12.84
CA GLY A 82 -22.00 16.18 -14.13
C GLY A 82 -21.15 17.37 -14.59
N ASP A 83 -21.13 17.56 -15.90
CA ASP A 83 -20.24 18.42 -16.68
C ASP A 83 -20.18 19.91 -16.28
N HIS A 84 -18.97 20.47 -16.21
CA HIS A 84 -18.49 21.65 -16.97
C HIS A 84 -17.21 22.30 -16.36
N PRO A 85 -16.38 23.00 -17.17
CA PRO A 85 -14.99 23.32 -16.87
C PRO A 85 -14.78 24.72 -16.26
N MET A 86 -13.77 24.89 -15.39
CA MET A 86 -13.30 26.19 -14.92
C MET A 86 -11.95 26.59 -15.56
N PRO A 87 -11.74 27.89 -15.86
CA PRO A 87 -10.70 28.38 -16.77
C PRO A 87 -9.41 28.79 -16.04
N TYR A 88 -8.27 28.73 -16.75
CA TYR A 88 -7.02 29.40 -16.37
C TYR A 88 -6.57 30.36 -17.48
N PRO A 89 -5.90 31.47 -17.14
CA PRO A 89 -5.65 32.57 -18.06
C PRO A 89 -4.52 32.27 -19.06
N ILE A 90 -4.71 32.72 -20.29
CA ILE A 90 -3.75 32.69 -21.39
C ILE A 90 -2.92 33.97 -21.33
N ASN A 91 -1.59 33.85 -21.48
CA ASN A 91 -0.76 34.98 -21.88
C ASN A 91 0.09 34.60 -23.10
N GLY A 92 -0.36 35.08 -24.27
CA GLY A 92 0.40 35.58 -25.42
C GLY A 92 1.43 34.69 -26.15
N ALA A 93 1.08 34.23 -27.35
CA ALA A 93 1.64 34.78 -28.59
C ALA A 93 0.85 34.28 -29.82
N CYS A 94 0.24 35.22 -30.55
CA CYS A 94 -0.45 34.97 -31.82
C CYS A 94 0.55 34.63 -32.93
N PHE A 95 0.36 33.48 -33.57
CA PHE A 95 0.65 33.34 -35.00
C PHE A 95 -0.59 32.74 -35.65
N SER A 96 -1.34 33.62 -36.32
CA SER A 96 -2.45 33.27 -37.19
C SER A 96 -1.88 32.82 -38.54
N SER A 97 -2.24 31.63 -38.98
CA SER A 97 -2.36 31.31 -40.40
C SER A 97 -3.68 30.56 -40.55
N GLU A 98 -4.69 31.25 -41.06
CA GLU A 98 -5.98 30.67 -41.43
C GLU A 98 -5.76 29.56 -42.47
N ALA A 99 -6.28 28.36 -42.18
CA ALA A 99 -6.72 27.42 -43.20
C ALA A 99 -7.80 26.49 -42.64
N ASN A 100 -9.03 26.79 -43.06
CA ASN A 100 -10.25 25.98 -43.11
C ASN A 100 -10.99 25.58 -41.83
N LYS A 101 -12.21 26.16 -41.77
CA LYS A 101 -13.36 25.78 -40.98
C LYS A 101 -13.78 24.33 -41.26
N GLU A 102 -14.15 23.66 -40.17
CA GLU A 102 -15.18 22.61 -40.05
C GLU A 102 -15.43 21.74 -41.29
N SER A 103 -14.77 20.59 -41.32
CA SER A 103 -15.45 19.35 -41.70
C SER A 103 -15.81 18.63 -40.40
N GLY A 104 -17.10 18.37 -40.16
CA GLY A 104 -17.55 17.55 -39.04
C GLY A 104 -16.76 16.25 -39.01
N ASP A 105 -16.10 15.97 -37.88
CA ASP A 105 -15.25 14.80 -37.74
C ASP A 105 -16.14 13.56 -37.84
N PRO A 106 -16.02 12.71 -38.88
CA PRO A 106 -16.65 11.40 -38.83
C PRO A 106 -16.06 10.69 -37.61
N THR A 107 -16.89 9.98 -36.85
CA THR A 107 -16.45 9.27 -35.64
C THR A 107 -15.42 8.20 -35.99
N GLU A 108 -14.14 8.58 -36.18
CA GLU A 108 -13.11 7.69 -36.70
C GLU A 108 -13.01 6.47 -35.77
N THR A 109 -13.15 5.27 -36.31
CA THR A 109 -13.09 4.04 -35.51
C THR A 109 -11.65 3.75 -35.05
N VAL A 110 -11.49 2.89 -34.04
CA VAL A 110 -10.16 2.45 -33.57
C VAL A 110 -9.37 1.81 -34.71
N GLU A 111 -10.03 1.01 -35.56
CA GLU A 111 -9.43 0.37 -36.71
C GLU A 111 -8.98 1.39 -37.77
N GLU A 112 -9.81 2.39 -38.08
CA GLU A 112 -9.44 3.47 -39.01
C GLU A 112 -8.22 4.26 -38.52
N LEU A 113 -8.21 4.63 -37.23
CA LEU A 113 -7.06 5.31 -36.60
C LEU A 113 -5.80 4.46 -36.65
N TYR A 114 -5.92 3.16 -36.36
CA TYR A 114 -4.83 2.21 -36.46
C TYR A 114 -4.28 2.15 -37.89
N GLN A 115 -5.14 2.00 -38.90
CA GLN A 115 -4.72 1.93 -40.31
C GLN A 115 -4.09 3.23 -40.78
N LYS A 116 -4.62 4.38 -40.36
CA LYS A 116 -4.08 5.71 -40.67
C LYS A 116 -2.67 5.89 -40.10
N MET A 117 -2.46 5.49 -38.84
CA MET A 117 -1.13 5.48 -38.22
C MET A 117 -0.19 4.48 -38.89
N LEU A 118 -0.67 3.30 -39.26
CA LEU A 118 0.12 2.26 -39.92
C LEU A 118 0.67 2.75 -41.25
N LYS A 119 -0.18 3.34 -42.10
CA LYS A 119 0.22 3.95 -43.38
C LYS A 119 1.31 5.01 -43.20
N SER A 120 1.21 5.83 -42.16
CA SER A 120 2.23 6.85 -41.86
C SER A 120 3.58 6.22 -41.51
N VAL A 121 3.58 5.19 -40.66
CA VAL A 121 4.80 4.45 -40.27
C VAL A 121 5.42 3.73 -41.47
N GLU A 122 4.62 3.10 -42.33
CA GLU A 122 5.08 2.43 -43.56
C GLU A 122 5.67 3.41 -44.58
N ALA A 123 5.07 4.60 -44.71
CA ALA A 123 5.61 5.71 -45.48
C ALA A 123 6.85 6.36 -44.84
N ARG A 124 7.34 5.81 -43.72
CA ARG A 124 8.48 6.30 -42.93
C ARG A 124 8.30 7.72 -42.40
N THR A 125 7.06 8.12 -42.18
CA THR A 125 6.69 9.41 -41.60
C THR A 125 6.24 9.23 -40.15
N MET A 126 6.45 10.26 -39.32
CA MET A 126 6.02 10.22 -37.93
C MET A 126 4.51 10.50 -37.85
N PRO A 127 3.69 9.58 -37.30
CA PRO A 127 2.28 9.89 -37.07
C PRO A 127 2.14 10.98 -35.99
N PRO A 128 1.20 11.92 -36.14
CA PRO A 128 0.89 12.91 -35.12
C PRO A 128 0.60 12.27 -33.76
N ASN A 129 1.18 12.84 -32.70
CA ASN A 129 1.00 12.33 -31.33
C ASN A 129 -0.49 12.29 -30.91
N ALA A 130 -1.31 13.22 -31.42
CA ALA A 130 -2.75 13.28 -31.16
C ALA A 130 -3.49 12.00 -31.57
N TRP A 131 -3.06 11.34 -32.65
CA TRP A 131 -3.72 10.10 -33.12
C TRP A 131 -3.54 8.95 -32.13
N LEU A 132 -2.36 8.84 -31.50
CA LEU A 132 -2.13 7.83 -30.47
C LEU A 132 -3.02 8.05 -29.24
N TRP A 133 -3.18 9.30 -28.80
CA TRP A 133 -4.07 9.61 -27.68
C TRP A 133 -5.53 9.33 -28.00
N SER A 134 -5.96 9.65 -29.23
CA SER A 134 -7.31 9.33 -29.73
C SER A 134 -7.55 7.81 -29.81
N LEU A 135 -6.55 7.05 -30.27
CA LEU A 135 -6.61 5.59 -30.29
C LEU A 135 -6.81 5.02 -28.87
N ILE A 136 -6.05 5.52 -27.88
CA ILE A 136 -6.13 5.08 -26.48
C ILE A 136 -7.49 5.42 -25.86
N SER A 137 -8.06 6.59 -26.14
CA SER A 137 -9.34 7.01 -25.57
C SER A 137 -10.51 6.24 -26.17
N LYS A 138 -10.48 5.94 -27.47
CA LYS A 138 -11.55 5.23 -28.19
C LYS A 138 -11.57 3.72 -27.98
N CYS A 139 -10.51 3.12 -27.44
CA CYS A 139 -10.49 1.69 -27.11
C CYS A 139 -11.67 1.32 -26.18
N SER A 140 -12.44 0.31 -26.57
CA SER A 140 -13.64 -0.16 -25.86
C SER A 140 -13.71 -1.69 -25.74
N SER A 141 -13.03 -2.41 -26.63
CA SER A 141 -13.02 -3.88 -26.69
C SER A 141 -11.62 -4.47 -26.50
N GLN A 142 -11.55 -5.78 -26.23
CA GLN A 142 -10.27 -6.51 -26.15
C GLN A 142 -9.49 -6.45 -27.48
N ASP A 143 -10.20 -6.43 -28.61
CA ASP A 143 -9.60 -6.33 -29.94
C ASP A 143 -9.00 -4.94 -30.17
N ASP A 144 -9.64 -3.89 -29.69
CA ASP A 144 -9.10 -2.53 -29.73
C ASP A 144 -7.77 -2.44 -28.97
N ILE A 145 -7.69 -3.07 -27.79
CA ILE A 145 -6.45 -3.13 -27.01
C ILE A 145 -5.37 -3.90 -27.76
N LYS A 146 -5.72 -4.98 -28.46
CA LYS A 146 -4.77 -5.71 -29.30
C LYS A 146 -4.20 -4.82 -30.40
N LEU A 147 -5.05 -4.06 -31.10
CA LEU A 147 -4.63 -3.08 -32.11
C LEU A 147 -3.74 -1.99 -31.51
N LEU A 148 -4.10 -1.45 -30.35
CA LEU A 148 -3.29 -0.47 -29.62
C LEU A 148 -1.88 -1.00 -29.34
N PHE A 149 -1.75 -2.22 -28.82
CA PHE A 149 -0.46 -2.79 -28.48
C PHE A 149 0.38 -3.12 -29.73
N GLN A 150 -0.26 -3.58 -30.81
CA GLN A 150 0.41 -3.75 -32.11
C GLN A 150 0.94 -2.41 -32.65
N MET A 151 0.16 -1.34 -32.51
CA MET A 151 0.60 0.00 -32.91
C MET A 151 1.77 0.48 -32.06
N LEU A 152 1.72 0.32 -30.73
CA LEU A 152 2.81 0.71 -29.83
C LEU A 152 4.12 -0.02 -30.16
N GLU A 153 4.06 -1.30 -30.51
CA GLU A 153 5.20 -2.07 -30.97
C GLU A 153 5.78 -1.52 -32.28
N LYS A 154 4.94 -1.27 -33.28
CA LYS A 154 5.36 -0.68 -34.56
C LYS A 154 5.98 0.71 -34.37
N LEU A 155 5.37 1.55 -33.53
CA LEU A 155 5.91 2.87 -33.19
C LEU A 155 7.25 2.75 -32.46
N ARG A 156 7.42 1.76 -31.58
CA ARG A 156 8.70 1.51 -30.90
C ARG A 156 9.78 1.12 -31.90
N ILE A 157 9.48 0.19 -32.81
CA ILE A 157 10.41 -0.22 -33.88
C ILE A 157 10.77 0.99 -34.73
N PHE A 158 9.78 1.74 -35.22
CA PHE A 158 10.00 2.95 -36.03
C PHE A 158 10.90 3.98 -35.34
N ARG A 159 10.67 4.25 -34.04
CA ARG A 159 11.52 5.15 -33.26
C ARG A 159 12.96 4.65 -33.17
N LEU A 160 13.16 3.34 -33.03
CA LEU A 160 14.49 2.73 -32.94
C LEU A 160 15.22 2.73 -34.30
N SER A 161 14.57 2.29 -35.38
CA SER A 161 15.20 2.10 -36.69
C SER A 161 15.28 3.38 -37.51
N ASN A 162 14.19 4.16 -37.58
CA ASN A 162 14.07 5.29 -38.48
C ASN A 162 14.52 6.59 -37.83
N LEU A 163 14.19 6.79 -36.55
CA LEU A 163 14.49 8.02 -35.84
C LEU A 163 15.73 7.93 -34.93
N ARG A 164 16.28 6.73 -34.73
CA ARG A 164 17.42 6.46 -33.82
C ARG A 164 17.17 6.92 -32.38
N ILE A 165 15.92 6.93 -31.93
CA ILE A 165 15.52 7.29 -30.57
C ILE A 165 15.45 6.01 -29.73
N HIS A 166 16.48 5.77 -28.93
CA HIS A 166 16.57 4.59 -28.06
C HIS A 166 15.71 4.70 -26.79
N ALA A 167 15.36 5.92 -26.37
CA ALA A 167 14.56 6.16 -25.18
C ALA A 167 13.14 5.59 -25.31
N ASN A 168 12.64 4.99 -24.23
CA ASN A 168 11.27 4.52 -24.12
C ASN A 168 10.26 5.69 -24.21
N PHE A 169 8.99 5.38 -24.44
CA PHE A 169 7.89 6.31 -24.23
C PHE A 169 7.81 6.75 -22.77
N ASN A 170 7.26 7.95 -22.55
CA ASN A 170 7.16 8.52 -21.21
C ASN A 170 6.21 7.70 -20.30
N SER A 171 6.32 7.95 -19.00
CA SER A 171 5.50 7.29 -17.98
C SER A 171 4.01 7.63 -18.10
N HIS A 172 3.66 8.83 -18.55
CA HIS A 172 2.27 9.26 -18.74
C HIS A 172 1.55 8.40 -19.77
N LEU A 173 2.22 8.06 -20.89
CA LEU A 173 1.67 7.14 -21.88
C LEU A 173 1.44 5.77 -21.28
N CYS A 174 2.41 5.24 -20.52
CA CYS A 174 2.25 3.95 -19.84
C CYS A 174 1.05 3.96 -18.89
N MET A 175 0.88 5.04 -18.10
CA MET A 175 -0.27 5.21 -17.21
C MET A 175 -1.61 5.16 -17.97
N ARG A 176 -1.75 5.94 -19.04
CA ARG A 176 -2.98 5.97 -19.83
C ARG A 176 -3.26 4.63 -20.52
N VAL A 177 -2.24 3.95 -21.04
CA VAL A 177 -2.40 2.61 -21.61
C VAL A 177 -2.88 1.61 -20.55
N THR A 178 -2.29 1.63 -19.35
CA THR A 178 -2.72 0.74 -18.26
C THR A 178 -4.11 1.07 -17.71
N GLU A 179 -4.49 2.36 -17.67
CA GLU A 179 -5.83 2.82 -17.32
C GLU A 179 -6.86 2.30 -18.33
N THR A 180 -6.60 2.43 -19.63
CA THR A 180 -7.46 1.88 -20.68
C THR A 180 -7.55 0.35 -20.58
N CYS A 181 -6.43 -0.34 -20.33
CA CYS A 181 -6.45 -1.80 -20.12
C CYS A 181 -7.33 -2.20 -18.93
N ALA A 182 -7.27 -1.45 -17.82
CA ALA A 182 -8.13 -1.67 -16.66
C ALA A 182 -9.61 -1.43 -17.02
N ARG A 183 -9.90 -0.31 -17.70
CA ARG A 183 -11.26 0.07 -18.11
C ARG A 183 -11.92 -0.98 -19.02
N VAL A 184 -11.17 -1.55 -19.95
CA VAL A 184 -11.67 -2.58 -20.89
C VAL A 184 -11.65 -3.99 -20.27
N GLY A 185 -10.95 -4.19 -19.14
CA GLY A 185 -10.74 -5.51 -18.55
C GLY A 185 -9.64 -6.34 -19.23
N SER A 186 -8.80 -5.74 -20.07
CA SER A 186 -7.65 -6.39 -20.75
C SER A 186 -6.41 -6.47 -19.83
N LEU A 187 -6.57 -7.13 -18.68
CA LEU A 187 -5.58 -7.09 -17.60
C LEU A 187 -4.24 -7.69 -17.97
N ASP A 188 -4.21 -8.72 -18.82
CA ASP A 188 -2.96 -9.35 -19.27
C ASP A 188 -2.09 -8.37 -20.07
N TYR A 189 -2.71 -7.52 -20.90
CA TYR A 189 -2.01 -6.44 -21.61
C TYR A 189 -1.53 -5.37 -20.64
N GLY A 190 -2.35 -5.02 -19.64
CA GLY A 190 -1.94 -4.14 -18.55
C GLY A 190 -0.70 -4.64 -17.82
N LEU A 191 -0.65 -5.94 -17.50
CA LEU A 191 0.52 -6.56 -16.85
C LEU A 191 1.76 -6.56 -17.74
N LYS A 192 1.60 -6.79 -19.06
CA LYS A 192 2.71 -6.70 -20.03
C LYS A 192 3.27 -5.29 -20.12
N ALA A 193 2.41 -4.26 -20.08
CA ALA A 193 2.83 -2.86 -20.06
C ALA A 193 3.65 -2.50 -18.82
N LEU A 194 3.45 -3.21 -17.70
CA LEU A 194 4.22 -2.99 -16.48
C LEU A 194 5.63 -3.58 -16.51
N TRP A 195 5.97 -4.47 -17.44
CA TRP A 195 7.31 -5.09 -17.48
C TRP A 195 8.40 -4.07 -17.82
N LYS A 196 9.52 -4.12 -17.08
CA LYS A 196 10.66 -3.20 -17.29
C LYS A 196 11.21 -3.25 -18.71
N HIS A 197 11.27 -4.46 -19.28
CA HIS A 197 11.75 -4.71 -20.65
C HIS A 197 10.59 -5.13 -21.56
N ASN A 198 9.56 -4.28 -21.67
CA ASN A 198 8.46 -4.54 -22.58
C ASN A 198 8.81 -4.16 -24.03
N VAL A 199 8.30 -4.94 -24.99
CA VAL A 199 8.52 -4.73 -26.43
C VAL A 199 7.87 -3.44 -26.95
N TYR A 200 6.87 -2.94 -26.24
CA TYR A 200 6.09 -1.75 -26.58
C TYR A 200 6.82 -0.44 -26.25
N GLY A 201 7.98 -0.52 -25.59
CA GLY A 201 8.78 0.65 -25.20
C GLY A 201 8.10 1.55 -24.16
N LEU A 202 7.18 1.04 -23.34
CA LEU A 202 6.51 1.79 -22.28
C LEU A 202 7.42 1.91 -21.04
N THR A 203 7.37 3.03 -20.33
CA THR A 203 8.12 3.21 -19.07
C THR A 203 7.18 3.00 -17.88
N PRO A 204 7.23 1.84 -17.20
CA PRO A 204 6.33 1.54 -16.10
C PRO A 204 6.66 2.37 -14.86
N THR A 205 5.61 2.76 -14.15
CA THR A 205 5.71 3.44 -12.85
C THR A 205 4.75 2.81 -11.85
N ILE A 206 4.84 3.23 -10.59
CA ILE A 206 3.84 2.83 -9.59
C ILE A 206 2.45 3.37 -9.94
N GLY A 207 2.36 4.54 -10.60
CA GLY A 207 1.09 5.12 -11.06
C GLY A 207 0.39 4.27 -12.12
N SER A 208 1.14 3.68 -13.06
CA SER A 208 0.54 2.76 -14.05
C SER A 208 0.05 1.46 -13.40
N ALA A 209 0.72 1.00 -12.34
CA ALA A 209 0.26 -0.17 -11.59
C ALA A 209 -0.95 0.14 -10.69
N HIS A 210 -1.12 1.39 -10.24
CA HIS A 210 -2.27 1.80 -9.41
C HIS A 210 -3.60 1.58 -10.12
N TYR A 211 -3.72 1.86 -11.41
CA TYR A 211 -4.95 1.60 -12.16
C TYR A 211 -5.36 0.12 -12.15
N LEU A 212 -4.39 -0.79 -12.34
CA LEU A 212 -4.64 -2.23 -12.26
C LEU A 212 -4.96 -2.69 -10.83
N LEU A 213 -4.34 -2.07 -9.81
CA LEU A 213 -4.64 -2.36 -8.41
C LEU A 213 -6.01 -1.85 -7.98
N LEU A 214 -6.46 -0.70 -8.50
CA LEU A 214 -7.80 -0.18 -8.27
C LEU A 214 -8.85 -1.11 -8.89
N TYR A 215 -8.64 -1.57 -10.12
CA TYR A 215 -9.47 -2.61 -10.72
C TYR A 215 -9.52 -3.88 -9.85
N ALA A 216 -8.36 -4.37 -9.38
CA ALA A 216 -8.30 -5.52 -8.49
C ALA A 216 -9.06 -5.28 -7.17
N LYS A 217 -9.10 -4.04 -6.68
CA LYS A 217 -9.85 -3.65 -5.48
C LYS A 217 -11.35 -3.68 -5.70
N GLU A 218 -11.83 -3.12 -6.80
CA GLU A 218 -13.25 -3.09 -7.14
C GLU A 218 -13.82 -4.51 -7.29
N HIS A 219 -13.03 -5.43 -7.84
CA HIS A 219 -13.42 -6.83 -8.04
C HIS A 219 -13.00 -7.77 -6.90
N ASN A 220 -12.37 -7.27 -5.83
CA ASN A 220 -11.77 -8.07 -4.75
C ASN A 220 -10.89 -9.23 -5.28
N ASP A 221 -10.13 -9.00 -6.34
CA ASP A 221 -9.29 -10.04 -6.96
C ASP A 221 -7.89 -10.08 -6.32
N ALA A 222 -7.77 -10.92 -5.27
CA ALA A 222 -6.50 -11.17 -4.60
C ALA A 222 -5.46 -11.86 -5.50
N LYS A 223 -5.88 -12.64 -6.51
CA LYS A 223 -4.95 -13.33 -7.42
C LYS A 223 -4.30 -12.31 -8.37
N LEU A 224 -5.09 -11.41 -8.95
CA LEU A 224 -4.60 -10.32 -9.78
C LEU A 224 -3.68 -9.38 -8.99
N MET A 225 -4.11 -8.95 -7.80
CA MET A 225 -3.28 -8.14 -6.90
C MET A 225 -1.93 -8.82 -6.61
N GLY A 226 -1.93 -10.13 -6.35
CA GLY A 226 -0.72 -10.92 -6.16
C GLY A 226 0.21 -10.91 -7.38
N LYS A 227 -0.34 -11.06 -8.59
CA LYS A 227 0.41 -10.98 -9.86
C LYS A 227 1.01 -9.57 -10.05
N ILE A 228 0.24 -8.51 -9.82
CA ILE A 228 0.71 -7.12 -9.94
C ILE A 228 1.84 -6.88 -8.94
N MET A 229 1.67 -7.27 -7.68
CA MET A 229 2.71 -7.11 -6.65
C MET A 229 3.99 -7.87 -7.00
N GLN A 230 3.89 -9.04 -7.65
CA GLN A 230 5.04 -9.79 -8.14
C GLN A 230 5.75 -9.04 -9.28
N VAL A 231 5.02 -8.47 -10.24
CA VAL A 231 5.58 -7.67 -11.33
C VAL A 231 6.30 -6.43 -10.79
N LEU A 232 5.67 -5.71 -9.85
CA LEU A 232 6.29 -4.58 -9.15
C LEU A 232 7.61 -4.97 -8.46
N GLN A 233 7.69 -6.21 -7.92
CA GLN A 233 8.89 -6.72 -7.28
C GLN A 233 10.01 -6.97 -8.29
N LYS A 234 9.70 -7.70 -9.36
CA LYS A 234 10.66 -8.05 -10.42
C LYS A 234 11.25 -6.79 -11.06
N ASN A 235 10.45 -5.76 -11.21
CA ASN A 235 10.87 -4.50 -11.82
C ASN A 235 11.55 -3.53 -10.85
N SER A 236 11.64 -3.87 -9.56
CA SER A 236 12.18 -3.00 -8.50
C SER A 236 11.52 -1.62 -8.48
N LEU A 237 10.21 -1.57 -8.72
CA LEU A 237 9.47 -0.31 -8.71
C LEU A 237 9.27 0.18 -7.26
N PRO A 238 9.42 1.49 -7.00
CA PRO A 238 9.30 2.05 -5.67
C PRO A 238 7.87 1.89 -5.16
N LEU A 239 7.74 1.28 -3.98
CA LEU A 239 6.44 1.12 -3.31
C LEU A 239 6.02 2.43 -2.66
N GLN A 240 4.74 2.79 -2.80
CA GLN A 240 4.16 3.99 -2.21
C GLN A 240 3.12 3.65 -1.14
N PRO A 241 2.88 4.54 -0.15
CA PRO A 241 1.87 4.33 0.89
C PRO A 241 0.46 4.07 0.36
N GLY A 242 0.01 4.79 -0.68
CA GLY A 242 -1.31 4.55 -1.29
C GLY A 242 -1.45 3.14 -1.91
N THR A 243 -0.34 2.53 -2.33
CA THR A 243 -0.32 1.13 -2.80
C THR A 243 -0.60 0.17 -1.65
N ALA A 244 -0.06 0.44 -0.46
CA ALA A 244 -0.30 -0.38 0.72
C ALA A 244 -1.78 -0.30 1.14
N ASP A 245 -2.39 0.88 1.10
CA ASP A 245 -3.82 1.05 1.43
C ASP A 245 -4.71 0.16 0.52
N ILE A 246 -4.44 0.15 -0.79
CA ILE A 246 -5.18 -0.68 -1.75
C ILE A 246 -4.96 -2.18 -1.47
N VAL A 247 -3.68 -2.59 -1.36
CA VAL A 247 -3.33 -4.01 -1.14
C VAL A 247 -3.90 -4.53 0.18
N PHE A 248 -3.84 -3.74 1.24
CA PHE A 248 -4.34 -4.14 2.56
C PHE A 248 -5.87 -4.25 2.53
N SER A 249 -6.55 -3.30 1.88
CA SER A 249 -8.00 -3.36 1.67
C SER A 249 -8.42 -4.62 0.90
N ILE A 250 -7.72 -4.99 -0.17
CA ILE A 250 -8.01 -6.23 -0.91
C ILE A 250 -7.81 -7.46 -0.01
N CYS A 251 -6.70 -7.51 0.74
CA CYS A 251 -6.42 -8.64 1.62
C CYS A 251 -7.46 -8.77 2.75
N TYR A 252 -7.95 -7.66 3.28
CA TYR A 252 -9.00 -7.63 4.29
C TYR A 252 -10.33 -8.15 3.72
N ASN A 253 -10.77 -7.61 2.58
CA ASN A 253 -12.03 -7.99 1.95
C ASN A 253 -12.05 -9.46 1.48
N THR A 254 -10.90 -10.00 1.08
CA THR A 254 -10.75 -11.39 0.62
C THR A 254 -10.39 -12.37 1.74
N ASP A 255 -10.30 -11.89 2.98
CA ASP A 255 -9.95 -12.67 4.16
C ASP A 255 -8.60 -13.40 4.06
N ARG A 256 -7.59 -12.75 3.46
CA ARG A 256 -6.25 -13.30 3.23
C ARG A 256 -5.20 -12.74 4.19
N TRP A 257 -5.20 -13.26 5.42
CA TRP A 257 -4.24 -12.87 6.48
C TRP A 257 -2.77 -13.17 6.13
N ASP A 258 -2.54 -14.26 5.39
CA ASP A 258 -1.22 -14.64 4.90
C ASP A 258 -0.65 -13.60 3.93
N LEU A 259 -1.49 -13.09 3.02
CA LEU A 259 -1.10 -12.09 2.03
C LEU A 259 -0.85 -10.72 2.65
N ILE A 260 -1.71 -10.25 3.56
CA ILE A 260 -1.49 -8.96 4.24
C ILE A 260 -0.17 -9.00 5.03
N SER A 261 0.08 -10.07 5.79
CA SER A 261 1.31 -10.23 6.56
C SER A 261 2.56 -10.26 5.69
N LYS A 262 2.51 -10.94 4.53
CA LYS A 262 3.62 -10.98 3.57
C LYS A 262 3.89 -9.61 2.95
N ASN A 263 2.83 -8.93 2.51
CA ASN A 263 2.95 -7.62 1.87
C ASN A 263 3.36 -6.54 2.87
N ALA A 264 2.83 -6.53 4.10
CA ALA A 264 3.20 -5.58 5.14
C ALA A 264 4.70 -5.64 5.47
N LYS A 265 5.27 -6.85 5.64
CA LYS A 265 6.72 -7.04 5.81
C LYS A 265 7.50 -6.43 4.64
N ARG A 266 7.00 -6.54 3.42
CA ARG A 266 7.64 -5.98 2.23
C ARG A 266 7.60 -4.44 2.21
N PHE A 267 6.45 -3.83 2.54
CA PHE A 267 6.33 -2.37 2.63
C PHE A 267 7.25 -1.80 3.71
N ILE A 268 7.32 -2.45 4.89
CA ILE A 268 8.21 -2.02 5.99
C ILE A 268 9.68 -2.14 5.58
N LYS A 269 10.08 -3.26 4.96
CA LYS A 269 11.46 -3.44 4.45
C LYS A 269 11.85 -2.42 3.39
N ALA A 270 10.89 -1.98 2.58
CA ALA A 270 11.09 -0.93 1.59
C ALA A 270 11.12 0.49 2.21
N GLY A 271 10.98 0.63 3.53
CA GLY A 271 11.00 1.92 4.22
C GLY A 271 9.76 2.79 3.96
N VAL A 272 8.66 2.19 3.51
CA VAL A 272 7.43 2.92 3.20
C VAL A 272 6.75 3.37 4.48
N LYS A 273 6.49 4.67 4.59
CA LYS A 273 5.70 5.25 5.69
C LYS A 273 4.22 4.93 5.47
N LEU A 274 3.73 3.89 6.13
CA LEU A 274 2.32 3.49 6.02
C LEU A 274 1.39 4.58 6.54
N HIS A 275 0.27 4.76 5.84
CA HIS A 275 -0.78 5.65 6.29
C HIS A 275 -1.53 5.08 7.50
N ARG A 276 -2.27 5.97 8.18
CA ARG A 276 -3.18 5.62 9.26
C ARG A 276 -4.16 4.51 8.84
N THR A 277 -4.76 4.63 7.66
CA THR A 277 -5.74 3.67 7.14
C THR A 277 -5.16 2.26 6.98
N ALA A 278 -3.95 2.11 6.45
CA ALA A 278 -3.27 0.81 6.38
C ALA A 278 -3.05 0.19 7.77
N PHE A 279 -2.64 0.98 8.77
CA PHE A 279 -2.52 0.46 10.14
C PHE A 279 -3.86 0.06 10.72
N ASP A 280 -4.92 0.86 10.51
CA ASP A 280 -6.27 0.57 10.99
C ASP A 280 -6.77 -0.78 10.43
N ILE A 281 -6.66 -0.98 9.11
CA ILE A 281 -7.04 -2.24 8.44
C ILE A 281 -6.20 -3.41 8.96
N TRP A 282 -4.89 -3.22 9.12
CA TRP A 282 -4.00 -4.31 9.50
C TRP A 282 -4.21 -4.72 10.96
N MET A 283 -4.41 -3.77 11.88
CA MET A 283 -4.72 -4.04 13.28
C MET A 283 -6.10 -4.68 13.45
N ASP A 284 -7.12 -4.18 12.76
CA ASP A 284 -8.46 -4.76 12.82
C ASP A 284 -8.46 -6.20 12.30
N PHE A 285 -7.72 -6.47 11.22
CA PHE A 285 -7.58 -7.82 10.71
C PHE A 285 -6.85 -8.75 11.70
N ALA A 286 -5.81 -8.26 12.38
CA ALA A 286 -5.11 -9.02 13.42
C ALA A 286 -6.05 -9.35 14.59
N ALA A 287 -6.88 -8.39 15.01
CA ALA A 287 -7.88 -8.58 16.04
C ALA A 287 -8.99 -9.55 15.62
N LYS A 288 -9.40 -9.52 14.34
CA LYS A 288 -10.35 -10.49 13.76
C LYS A 288 -9.78 -11.91 13.73
N VAL A 289 -8.50 -12.08 13.40
CA VAL A 289 -7.81 -13.38 13.42
C VAL A 289 -7.57 -13.88 14.85
N GLY A 290 -7.49 -12.98 15.83
CA GLY A 290 -7.19 -13.32 17.22
C GLY A 290 -5.70 -13.48 17.51
N ASP A 291 -4.83 -12.85 16.72
CA ASP A 291 -3.37 -12.90 16.90
C ASP A 291 -2.90 -11.69 17.73
N SER A 292 -2.90 -11.84 19.06
CA SER A 292 -2.48 -10.79 20.00
C SER A 292 -1.04 -10.35 19.79
N GLN A 293 -0.13 -11.26 19.45
CA GLN A 293 1.28 -10.93 19.19
C GLN A 293 1.43 -10.01 17.98
N SER A 294 0.67 -10.29 16.91
CA SER A 294 0.64 -9.42 15.73
C SER A 294 0.05 -8.05 16.05
N ILE A 295 -1.02 -7.95 16.86
CA ILE A 295 -1.61 -6.66 17.27
C ILE A 295 -0.54 -5.75 17.91
N TRP A 296 0.19 -6.24 18.90
CA TRP A 296 1.21 -5.44 19.59
C TRP A 296 2.40 -5.09 18.70
N LYS A 297 2.80 -6.02 17.82
CA LYS A 297 3.85 -5.75 16.85
C LYS A 297 3.43 -4.64 15.89
N ILE A 298 2.19 -4.65 15.41
CA ILE A 298 1.66 -3.63 14.52
C ILE A 298 1.53 -2.30 15.27
N ASP A 299 1.02 -2.31 16.50
CA ASP A 299 0.89 -1.09 17.30
C ASP A 299 2.24 -0.42 17.58
N SER A 300 3.28 -1.21 17.87
CA SER A 300 4.64 -0.69 18.04
C SER A 300 5.20 -0.02 16.77
N LEU A 301 4.80 -0.49 15.59
CA LEU A 301 5.16 0.10 14.30
C LEU A 301 4.32 1.34 13.98
N ARG A 302 3.03 1.29 14.34
CA ARG A 302 2.11 2.42 14.24
C ARG A 302 2.62 3.57 15.10
N ALA A 303 2.96 3.36 16.37
CA ALA A 303 3.44 4.39 17.28
C ALA A 303 4.66 5.16 16.76
N LYS A 304 5.53 4.50 15.97
CA LYS A 304 6.69 5.14 15.31
C LYS A 304 6.30 6.06 14.14
N SER A 305 5.14 5.85 13.55
CA SER A 305 4.70 6.52 12.31
C SER A 305 3.52 7.46 12.52
N VAL A 306 2.56 7.07 13.35
CA VAL A 306 1.28 7.74 13.63
C VAL A 306 1.11 7.77 15.16
N LYS A 307 1.15 8.97 15.75
CA LYS A 307 1.15 9.15 17.21
C LYS A 307 -0.18 8.77 17.86
N GLN A 308 -1.30 9.24 17.28
CA GLN A 308 -2.62 9.09 17.89
C GLN A 308 -3.32 7.79 17.46
N HIS A 309 -4.05 7.20 18.40
CA HIS A 309 -4.96 6.11 18.09
C HIS A 309 -6.19 6.63 17.35
N THR A 310 -6.70 5.73 16.53
CA THR A 310 -7.96 5.82 15.81
C THR A 310 -9.00 5.01 16.58
N LEU A 311 -10.28 5.21 16.29
CA LEU A 311 -11.33 4.38 16.88
C LEU A 311 -11.03 2.89 16.64
N THR A 312 -10.79 2.52 15.38
CA THR A 312 -10.47 1.15 14.95
C THR A 312 -9.21 0.58 15.60
N SER A 313 -8.09 1.31 15.60
CA SER A 313 -6.84 0.84 16.20
C SER A 313 -6.91 0.76 17.72
N GLY A 314 -7.63 1.67 18.39
CA GLY A 314 -7.84 1.63 19.84
C GLY A 314 -8.69 0.43 20.25
N PHE A 315 -9.80 0.19 19.55
CA PHE A 315 -10.61 -1.01 19.75
C PHE A 315 -9.86 -2.30 19.41
N SER A 316 -8.97 -2.28 18.41
CA SER A 316 -8.08 -3.43 18.13
C SER A 316 -7.12 -3.71 19.29
N CYS A 317 -6.61 -2.69 19.98
CA CYS A 317 -5.82 -2.87 21.20
C CYS A 317 -6.66 -3.42 22.36
N ALA A 318 -7.90 -2.95 22.54
CA ALA A 318 -8.81 -3.48 23.56
C ALA A 318 -9.11 -4.97 23.31
N LYS A 319 -9.41 -5.35 22.06
CA LYS A 319 -9.52 -6.75 21.63
C LYS A 319 -8.24 -7.53 21.94
N GLY A 320 -7.06 -6.95 21.70
CA GLY A 320 -5.76 -7.53 22.07
C GLY A 320 -5.62 -7.83 23.57
N PHE A 321 -6.05 -6.91 24.44
CA PHE A 321 -6.04 -7.14 25.89
C PHE A 321 -7.03 -8.22 26.35
N LEU A 322 -8.20 -8.29 25.72
CA LEU A 322 -9.17 -9.37 25.97
C LEU A 322 -8.60 -10.75 25.56
N LEU A 323 -7.88 -10.83 24.44
CA LEU A 323 -7.18 -12.06 24.04
C LEU A 323 -6.08 -12.48 25.04
N GLU A 324 -5.53 -11.54 25.81
CA GLU A 324 -4.57 -11.80 26.88
C GLU A 324 -5.20 -12.00 28.27
N ARG A 325 -6.55 -12.02 28.37
CA ARG A 325 -7.30 -12.10 29.63
C ARG A 325 -7.02 -10.94 30.59
N LYS A 326 -6.94 -9.72 30.05
CA LYS A 326 -6.74 -8.47 30.81
C LYS A 326 -7.91 -7.50 30.58
N PRO A 327 -9.11 -7.82 31.11
CA PRO A 327 -10.31 -7.01 30.88
C PRO A 327 -10.18 -5.58 31.43
N GLU A 328 -9.49 -5.39 32.56
CA GLU A 328 -9.25 -4.05 33.13
C GLU A 328 -8.38 -3.18 32.22
N SER A 329 -7.31 -3.76 31.65
CA SER A 329 -6.46 -3.05 30.69
C SER A 329 -7.20 -2.71 29.40
N ALA A 330 -8.12 -3.59 28.95
CA ALA A 330 -9.00 -3.32 27.81
C ALA A 330 -9.93 -2.12 28.11
N ALA A 331 -10.52 -2.07 29.31
CA ALA A 331 -11.35 -0.95 29.75
C ALA A 331 -10.54 0.36 29.81
N THR A 332 -9.34 0.35 30.39
CA THR A 332 -8.46 1.52 30.41
C THR A 332 -8.11 2.00 29.01
N ALA A 333 -7.85 1.10 28.06
CA ALA A 333 -7.55 1.46 26.68
C ALA A 333 -8.73 2.17 25.99
N ILE A 334 -9.95 1.69 26.19
CA ILE A 334 -11.18 2.31 25.66
C ILE A 334 -11.43 3.66 26.35
N HIS A 335 -11.24 3.76 27.67
CA HIS A 335 -11.38 5.01 28.40
C HIS A 335 -10.38 6.07 27.91
N LEU A 336 -9.11 5.69 27.74
CA LEU A 336 -8.08 6.59 27.20
C LEU A 336 -8.40 7.01 25.76
N LEU A 337 -8.96 6.10 24.95
CA LEU A 337 -9.43 6.42 23.61
C LEU A 337 -10.58 7.43 23.64
N PHE A 338 -11.56 7.26 24.52
CA PHE A 338 -12.68 8.18 24.72
C PHE A 338 -12.21 9.60 25.07
N GLN A 339 -11.25 9.72 26.00
CA GLN A 339 -10.69 11.01 26.40
C GLN A 339 -9.98 11.75 25.26
N ASN A 340 -9.32 11.01 24.36
CA ASN A 340 -8.51 11.57 23.28
C ASN A 340 -9.29 11.79 21.97
N LEU A 341 -10.54 11.34 21.88
CA LEU A 341 -11.37 11.48 20.69
C LEU A 341 -12.12 12.83 20.68
N PRO A 342 -12.32 13.45 19.51
CA PRO A 342 -13.20 14.61 19.37
C PRO A 342 -14.66 14.18 19.60
N ASP A 343 -15.48 15.06 20.17
CA ASP A 343 -16.88 14.82 20.56
C ASP A 343 -17.74 14.07 19.53
N PRO A 344 -17.75 14.39 18.22
CA PRO A 344 -18.57 13.66 17.24
C PRO A 344 -18.14 12.20 17.01
N LYS A 345 -16.98 11.77 17.51
CA LYS A 345 -16.52 10.37 17.45
C LYS A 345 -16.78 9.63 18.75
N LYS A 346 -17.15 10.33 19.83
CA LYS A 346 -17.45 9.72 21.12
C LYS A 346 -18.75 8.94 21.09
N GLU A 347 -19.75 9.43 20.35
CA GLU A 347 -21.02 8.73 20.12
C GLU A 347 -20.81 7.36 19.47
N LYS A 348 -19.83 7.24 18.56
CA LYS A 348 -19.50 6.00 17.84
C LYS A 348 -18.85 4.92 18.71
N ILE A 349 -18.48 5.24 19.95
CA ILE A 349 -17.88 4.27 20.88
C ILE A 349 -18.92 3.28 21.36
N GLY A 350 -20.18 3.70 21.52
CA GLY A 350 -21.30 2.80 21.83
C GLY A 350 -21.45 1.73 20.75
N ASP A 351 -21.57 2.16 19.49
CA ASP A 351 -21.72 1.27 18.34
C ASP A 351 -20.56 0.27 18.22
N GLU A 352 -19.31 0.73 18.39
CA GLU A 352 -18.14 -0.16 18.30
C GLU A 352 -18.00 -1.09 19.51
N LEU A 353 -18.46 -0.67 20.70
CA LEU A 353 -18.51 -1.52 21.88
C LEU A 353 -19.58 -2.60 21.74
N GLU A 354 -20.74 -2.26 21.17
CA GLU A 354 -21.78 -3.23 20.83
C GLU A 354 -21.26 -4.26 19.82
N LYS A 355 -20.60 -3.83 18.73
CA LYS A 355 -19.96 -4.76 17.78
C LYS A 355 -18.89 -5.64 18.41
N LEU A 356 -18.10 -5.10 19.35
CA LEU A 356 -17.09 -5.88 20.09
C LEU A 356 -17.75 -6.98 20.93
N VAL A 357 -18.97 -6.76 21.41
CA VAL A 357 -19.70 -7.67 22.28
C VAL A 357 -20.50 -8.69 21.49
N SER A 358 -21.20 -8.29 20.43
CA SER A 358 -22.08 -9.18 19.67
C SER A 358 -21.40 -9.87 18.49
N GLU A 359 -20.64 -9.12 17.67
CA GLU A 359 -20.11 -9.60 16.39
C GLU A 359 -18.72 -10.24 16.51
N TRP A 360 -17.82 -9.64 17.29
CA TRP A 360 -16.42 -10.07 17.34
C TRP A 360 -16.17 -11.45 18.01
N PRO A 361 -16.79 -11.80 19.15
CA PRO A 361 -16.53 -13.07 19.83
C PRO A 361 -16.82 -14.31 18.98
N PRO A 362 -17.97 -14.43 18.27
CA PRO A 362 -18.20 -15.58 17.41
C PRO A 362 -17.24 -15.59 16.20
N GLU A 363 -16.84 -14.43 15.67
CA GLU A 363 -15.89 -14.36 14.55
C GLU A 363 -14.49 -14.86 14.93
N VAL A 364 -13.96 -14.44 16.08
CA VAL A 364 -12.61 -14.81 16.51
C VAL A 364 -12.54 -16.28 16.93
N VAL A 365 -13.57 -16.80 17.61
CA VAL A 365 -13.64 -18.21 18.02
C VAL A 365 -13.69 -19.14 16.80
N LYS A 366 -14.41 -18.78 15.73
CA LYS A 366 -14.46 -19.59 14.48
C LYS A 366 -13.08 -19.75 13.84
N ARG A 367 -12.18 -18.79 14.01
CA ARG A 367 -10.84 -18.78 13.40
C ARG A 367 -9.77 -19.51 14.21
N GLN A 368 -10.03 -19.76 15.49
CA GLN A 368 -9.10 -20.53 16.32
C GLN A 368 -9.12 -22.02 15.99
N LYS A 369 -8.02 -22.69 16.37
CA LYS A 369 -7.90 -24.15 16.31
C LYS A 369 -8.97 -24.79 17.18
N LYS A 370 -9.51 -25.94 16.75
CA LYS A 370 -10.63 -26.64 17.41
C LYS A 370 -10.44 -26.78 18.93
N ASP A 371 -9.23 -27.12 19.35
CA ASP A 371 -8.89 -27.35 20.77
C ASP A 371 -8.91 -26.06 21.62
N GLU A 372 -8.61 -24.92 20.99
CA GLU A 372 -8.53 -23.61 21.66
C GLU A 372 -9.89 -22.86 21.64
N ARG A 373 -10.85 -23.30 20.82
CA ARG A 373 -12.16 -22.61 20.65
C ARG A 373 -12.97 -22.52 21.93
N LYS A 374 -13.09 -23.65 22.65
CA LYS A 374 -13.88 -23.71 23.90
C LYS A 374 -13.27 -22.82 24.96
N VAL A 375 -11.96 -22.93 25.15
CA VAL A 375 -11.20 -22.14 26.12
C VAL A 375 -11.30 -20.65 25.83
N LEU A 376 -11.19 -20.24 24.56
CA LEU A 376 -11.32 -18.83 24.18
C LEU A 376 -12.77 -18.33 24.35
N SER A 377 -13.76 -19.14 24.00
CA SER A 377 -15.17 -18.78 24.16
C SER A 377 -15.54 -18.58 25.63
N GLU A 378 -15.13 -19.50 26.51
CA GLU A 378 -15.35 -19.40 27.95
C GLU A 378 -14.64 -18.18 28.53
N SER A 379 -13.39 -17.89 28.12
CA SER A 379 -12.69 -16.70 28.61
C SER A 379 -13.38 -15.41 28.14
N LEU A 380 -13.81 -15.32 26.89
CA LEU A 380 -14.50 -14.11 26.38
C LEU A 380 -15.84 -13.89 27.08
N LYS A 381 -16.58 -14.95 27.43
CA LYS A 381 -17.82 -14.86 28.21
C LYS A 381 -17.61 -14.27 29.61
N ALA A 382 -16.45 -14.48 30.22
CA ALA A 382 -16.10 -13.91 31.51
C ALA A 382 -15.47 -12.52 31.39
N ASP A 383 -14.55 -12.34 30.44
CA ASP A 383 -13.71 -11.16 30.32
C ASP A 383 -14.48 -9.95 29.74
N ILE A 384 -15.43 -10.16 28.81
CA ILE A 384 -16.18 -9.04 28.22
C ILE A 384 -17.09 -8.35 29.26
N PRO A 385 -17.91 -9.07 30.06
CA PRO A 385 -18.67 -8.44 31.13
C PRO A 385 -17.78 -7.78 32.18
N ALA A 386 -16.64 -8.39 32.52
CA ALA A 386 -15.68 -7.79 33.46
C ALA A 386 -15.14 -6.46 32.93
N MET A 387 -14.80 -6.38 31.63
CA MET A 387 -14.37 -5.14 30.98
C MET A 387 -15.46 -4.07 31.01
N ILE A 388 -16.73 -4.43 30.72
CA ILE A 388 -17.85 -3.48 30.76
C ILE A 388 -18.07 -2.94 32.17
N ASN A 389 -18.03 -3.81 33.19
CA ASN A 389 -18.12 -3.37 34.59
C ASN A 389 -16.98 -2.42 34.96
N SER A 390 -15.75 -2.68 34.51
CA SER A 390 -14.63 -1.75 34.69
C SER A 390 -14.86 -0.40 33.98
N LEU A 391 -15.46 -0.39 32.80
CA LEU A 391 -15.80 0.86 32.08
C LEU A 391 -16.86 1.69 32.81
N LEU A 392 -17.90 1.03 33.35
CA LEU A 392 -18.93 1.68 34.16
C LEU A 392 -18.33 2.31 35.41
N ASN A 393 -17.41 1.59 36.09
CA ASN A 393 -16.69 2.12 37.25
C ASN A 393 -15.79 3.33 36.90
N MET A 394 -15.35 3.45 35.64
CA MET A 394 -14.59 4.59 35.14
C MET A 394 -15.48 5.75 34.65
N GLY A 395 -16.81 5.64 34.81
CA GLY A 395 -17.77 6.70 34.47
C GLY A 395 -18.19 6.75 33.00
N LEU A 396 -17.91 5.70 32.22
CA LEU A 396 -18.41 5.55 30.85
C LEU A 396 -19.72 4.76 30.87
N ASP A 397 -20.85 5.48 30.96
CA ASP A 397 -22.18 4.89 30.85
C ASP A 397 -22.50 4.59 29.38
N VAL A 398 -22.16 3.37 28.95
CA VAL A 398 -22.48 2.88 27.61
C VAL A 398 -23.52 1.77 27.76
N LYS A 399 -24.73 2.00 27.25
CA LYS A 399 -25.78 0.99 27.18
C LYS A 399 -25.37 -0.10 26.19
N VAL A 400 -24.94 -1.24 26.70
CA VAL A 400 -24.58 -2.41 25.89
C VAL A 400 -25.43 -3.59 26.32
N ASN A 401 -26.02 -4.31 25.35
CA ASN A 401 -26.81 -5.48 25.64
C ASN A 401 -25.90 -6.70 25.91
N ILE A 402 -25.64 -6.98 27.18
CA ILE A 402 -24.79 -8.12 27.60
C ILE A 402 -25.54 -9.46 27.46
N GLU A 403 -26.87 -9.44 27.39
CA GLU A 403 -27.70 -10.66 27.37
C GLU A 403 -27.52 -11.48 26.08
N GLU A 404 -27.05 -10.85 24.99
CA GLU A 404 -26.85 -11.51 23.70
C GLU A 404 -25.62 -12.45 23.69
N LEU A 405 -24.59 -12.15 24.50
CA LEU A 405 -23.44 -13.03 24.71
C LEU A 405 -23.80 -14.35 25.41
N ALA A 406 -24.81 -14.33 26.28
CA ALA A 406 -25.28 -15.50 27.01
C ALA A 406 -26.15 -16.42 26.13
N ARG A 407 -26.75 -15.88 25.04
CA ARG A 407 -27.69 -16.60 24.16
C ARG A 407 -27.03 -17.26 22.93
N GLN A 408 -25.75 -17.00 22.64
CA GLN A 408 -25.06 -17.58 21.46
C GLN A 408 -24.74 -19.10 21.57
N GLU A 409 -25.50 -19.85 22.39
CA GLU A 409 -25.48 -21.31 22.46
C GLU A 409 -26.87 -21.89 22.16
N ALA A 410 -27.13 -22.08 20.87
CA ALA A 410 -27.87 -23.22 20.33
C ALA A 410 -27.22 -23.65 19.00
#